data_AF-A0AAD3QXH7-F1
#
_entry.id   AF-A0AAD3QXH7-F1
#
_cell.length_a   1.000
_cell.length_b   1.000
_cell.length_c   1.000
_cell.angle_alpha   90.00
_cell.angle_beta   90.00
_cell.angle_gamma   90.00
#
_symmetry.space_group_name_H-M   'P 1'
#
loop_
_entity.id
_entity.type
_entity.pdbx_description
1 polymer ?
#
loop_
_entity_poly.entity_id
_entity_poly.type
_entity_poly.pdbx_seq_one_letter_code
_entity_poly.pdbx_strand_id
1 'polypeptide(L)'
;MGNYRTKLSRSGIKDVAVNLGKHSRTNPEGAASRLNIKRPRRGEINFLPIYPHGETKDTLERQRLEMVEQFKRTLMERDLILIHQHMQHTFALRREEIVSSAPPIAKMKERWPVFFHEAQLYCEFHRITNQNLPFSFFAALHKYKPQLLKLYKKRKTGNLVRRWKNY
;
A
#
# COMPACT_ATOMS: atom_id res chain seq x y z
N MET A 1 -25.52 23.76 -3.26
CA MET A 1 -25.40 22.29 -3.16
C MET A 1 -23.93 21.89 -3.10
N GLY A 2 -23.39 21.57 -1.92
CA GLY A 2 -21.97 21.20 -1.77
C GLY A 2 -21.69 19.78 -2.27
N ASN A 3 -20.64 19.62 -3.09
CA ASN A 3 -20.13 18.32 -3.58
C ASN A 3 -20.02 17.31 -2.42
N TYR A 4 -20.44 16.06 -2.64
CA TYR A 4 -20.35 14.95 -1.67
C TYR A 4 -18.95 14.85 -1.04
N ARG A 5 -17.90 15.02 -1.85
CA ARG A 5 -16.51 15.05 -1.38
C ARG A 5 -16.27 16.17 -0.36
N THR A 6 -16.83 17.36 -0.56
CA THR A 6 -16.73 18.49 0.39
C THR A 6 -17.45 18.18 1.70
N LYS A 7 -18.58 17.45 1.66
CA LYS A 7 -19.30 17.01 2.87
C LYS A 7 -18.44 16.01 3.67
N LEU A 8 -17.93 14.96 3.03
CA LEU A 8 -17.03 13.97 3.66
C LEU A 8 -15.80 14.62 4.31
N SER A 9 -15.23 15.60 3.61
CA SER A 9 -14.10 16.39 4.10
C SER A 9 -14.44 17.16 5.39
N ARG A 10 -15.60 17.80 5.46
CA ARG A 10 -16.07 18.56 6.64
C ARG A 10 -16.44 17.65 7.82
N SER A 11 -16.84 16.42 7.54
CA SER A 11 -17.11 15.39 8.54
C SER A 11 -15.85 14.74 9.12
N GLY A 12 -14.65 15.22 8.76
CA GLY A 12 -13.39 14.75 9.34
C GLY A 12 -12.86 13.44 8.74
N ILE A 13 -13.37 13.00 7.59
CA ILE A 13 -12.85 11.81 6.92
C ILE A 13 -11.44 12.09 6.41
N LYS A 14 -10.44 11.46 7.04
CA LYS A 14 -9.00 11.70 6.80
C LYS A 14 -8.65 11.61 5.31
N ASP A 15 -9.12 10.59 4.59
CA ASP A 15 -8.93 10.41 3.13
C ASP A 15 -9.18 11.67 2.28
N VAL A 16 -10.20 12.45 2.66
CA VAL A 16 -10.64 13.62 1.90
C VAL A 16 -10.16 14.91 2.54
N ALA A 17 -10.08 14.94 3.87
CA ALA A 17 -9.74 16.10 4.68
C ALA A 17 -8.26 16.51 4.61
N VAL A 18 -7.35 15.60 4.23
CA VAL A 18 -5.90 15.89 4.13
C VAL A 18 -5.59 17.04 3.14
N ASN A 19 -6.50 17.34 2.21
CA ASN A 19 -6.35 18.46 1.29
C ASN A 19 -6.93 19.80 1.80
N LEU A 20 -7.70 19.82 2.90
CA LEU A 20 -8.31 21.04 3.48
C LEU A 20 -7.27 21.97 4.11
N GLY A 21 -6.18 21.41 4.63
CA GLY A 21 -5.11 22.17 5.29
C GLY A 21 -4.23 22.98 4.34
N LYS A 22 -4.54 23.01 3.03
CA LYS A 22 -3.80 23.80 2.06
C LYS A 22 -4.08 25.28 2.24
N HIS A 23 -3.06 26.09 2.03
CA HIS A 23 -3.19 27.54 1.90
C HIS A 23 -4.32 27.90 0.93
N SER A 24 -5.31 28.64 1.42
CA SER A 24 -6.53 29.03 0.71
C SER A 24 -6.89 30.47 1.10
N ARG A 25 -7.71 31.16 0.30
CA ARG A 25 -8.32 32.45 0.69
C ARG A 25 -9.01 32.39 2.06
N THR A 26 -9.52 31.23 2.44
CA THR A 26 -10.20 30.99 3.73
C THR A 26 -9.32 30.32 4.78
N ASN A 27 -8.07 29.96 4.43
CA ASN A 27 -7.10 29.36 5.35
C ASN A 27 -5.67 29.83 4.97
N PRO A 28 -5.35 31.12 5.22
CA PRO A 28 -4.07 31.71 4.83
C PRO A 28 -2.89 31.21 5.68
N GLU A 29 -3.12 30.58 6.83
CA GLU A 29 -2.05 29.92 7.61
C GLU A 29 -1.87 28.45 7.25
N GLY A 30 -2.68 27.93 6.33
CA GLY A 30 -2.58 26.56 5.85
C GLY A 30 -1.22 26.26 5.22
N ALA A 31 -0.77 25.02 5.41
CA ALA A 31 0.45 24.49 4.82
C ALA A 31 0.45 24.69 3.29
N ALA A 32 1.59 25.10 2.71
CA ALA A 32 1.68 25.37 1.28
C ALA A 32 1.25 24.13 0.47
N SER A 33 0.45 24.35 -0.59
CA SER A 33 -0.03 23.31 -1.54
C SER A 33 1.07 22.39 -2.12
N ARG A 34 2.33 22.85 -2.07
CA ARG A 34 3.54 22.17 -2.55
C ARG A 34 4.23 21.29 -1.51
N LEU A 35 3.84 21.33 -0.23
CA LEU A 35 4.33 20.36 0.74
C LEU A 35 3.85 18.97 0.29
N ASN A 36 4.79 18.03 0.20
CA ASN A 36 4.71 16.74 -0.49
C ASN A 36 3.71 15.75 0.14
N ILE A 37 2.46 16.17 0.32
CA ILE A 37 1.35 15.27 0.62
C ILE A 37 1.23 14.36 -0.59
N LYS A 38 1.64 13.10 -0.42
CA LYS A 38 1.41 12.06 -1.43
C LYS A 38 -0.08 12.14 -1.80
N ARG A 39 -0.37 12.24 -3.09
CA ARG A 39 -1.75 12.17 -3.57
C ARG A 39 -2.10 10.70 -3.81
N PRO A 40 -3.34 10.27 -3.58
CA PRO A 40 -3.77 8.95 -3.99
C PRO A 40 -3.45 8.74 -5.47
N ARG A 41 -2.70 7.68 -5.77
CA ARG A 41 -2.46 7.28 -7.17
C ARG A 41 -3.72 6.62 -7.72
N ARG A 42 -3.90 6.67 -9.04
CA ARG A 42 -5.04 6.02 -9.71
C ARG A 42 -5.07 4.53 -9.33
N GLY A 43 -6.16 4.08 -8.70
CA GLY A 43 -6.34 2.70 -8.24
C GLY A 43 -6.06 2.45 -6.76
N GLU A 44 -5.55 3.43 -6.00
CA GLU A 44 -5.52 3.34 -4.53
C GLU A 44 -6.88 3.71 -3.96
N ILE A 45 -7.62 2.73 -3.45
CA ILE A 45 -8.96 2.94 -2.87
C ILE A 45 -8.91 3.34 -1.40
N ASN A 46 -7.86 2.93 -0.68
CA ASN A 46 -7.69 3.20 0.76
C ASN A 46 -6.39 4.01 0.98
N PHE A 47 -6.48 5.32 0.79
CA PHE A 47 -5.30 6.19 0.83
C PHE A 47 -4.87 6.52 2.26
N LEU A 48 -5.81 6.95 3.10
CA LEU A 48 -5.73 7.30 4.53
C LEU A 48 -7.04 6.89 5.23
N PRO A 49 -7.26 5.57 5.39
CA PRO A 49 -8.49 5.04 5.98
C PRO A 49 -8.65 5.53 7.43
N ILE A 50 -9.91 5.62 7.86
CA ILE A 50 -10.27 5.95 9.25
C ILE A 50 -9.93 4.75 10.13
N TYR A 51 -9.59 4.99 11.40
CA TYR A 51 -9.40 3.92 12.36
C TYR A 51 -10.72 3.15 12.59
N PRO A 52 -10.65 1.85 12.91
CA PRO A 52 -11.84 1.08 13.25
C PRO A 52 -12.61 1.72 14.41
N HIS A 53 -13.92 1.48 14.47
CA HIS A 53 -14.76 2.07 15.50
C HIS A 53 -14.32 1.63 16.90
N GLY A 54 -14.18 2.58 17.82
CA GLY A 54 -13.70 2.33 19.18
C GLY A 54 -12.18 2.20 19.34
N GLU A 55 -11.42 2.22 18.24
CA GLU A 55 -9.96 2.15 18.27
C GLU A 55 -9.32 3.55 18.28
N THR A 56 -8.29 3.71 19.10
CA THR A 56 -7.43 4.91 19.13
C THR A 56 -6.05 4.57 18.58
N LYS A 57 -5.19 5.58 18.43
CA LYS A 57 -3.80 5.35 18.03
C LYS A 57 -3.08 4.42 19.01
N ASP A 58 -3.32 4.59 20.31
CA ASP A 58 -2.65 3.83 21.35
C ASP A 58 -3.13 2.37 21.41
N THR A 59 -4.42 2.12 21.15
CA THR A 59 -4.93 0.74 21.09
C THR A 59 -4.37 0.00 19.88
N LEU A 60 -4.30 0.66 18.72
CA LEU A 60 -3.68 0.08 17.52
C LEU A 60 -2.16 -0.12 17.69
N GLU A 61 -1.48 0.77 18.41
CA GLU A 61 -0.05 0.60 18.71
C GLU A 61 0.20 -0.60 19.64
N ARG A 62 -0.68 -0.85 20.61
CA ARG A 62 -0.63 -2.07 21.44
C ARG A 62 -0.82 -3.33 20.60
N GLN A 63 -1.81 -3.36 19.72
CA GLN A 63 -2.02 -4.49 18.81
C GLN A 63 -0.81 -4.72 17.88
N ARG A 64 -0.13 -3.64 17.44
CA ARG A 64 1.13 -3.77 16.68
C ARG A 64 2.20 -4.46 17.53
N LEU A 65 2.40 -4.03 18.77
CA LEU A 65 3.41 -4.60 19.65
C LEU A 65 3.16 -6.10 19.88
N GLU A 66 1.92 -6.47 20.20
CA GLU A 66 1.51 -7.87 20.37
C GLU A 66 1.78 -8.69 19.10
N MET A 67 1.41 -8.16 17.94
CA MET A 67 1.68 -8.80 16.65
C MET A 67 3.17 -8.99 16.37
N VAL A 68 4.01 -8.02 16.70
CA VAL A 68 5.47 -8.11 16.53
C VAL A 68 6.07 -9.16 17.47
N GLU A 69 5.64 -9.19 18.73
CA GLU A 69 6.09 -10.20 19.70
C GLU A 69 5.66 -11.60 19.27
N GLN A 70 4.44 -11.76 18.79
CA GLN A 70 3.97 -13.05 18.25
C GLN A 70 4.76 -13.47 17.02
N PHE A 71 5.12 -12.54 16.14
CA PHE A 71 5.93 -12.85 14.96
C PHE A 71 7.38 -13.24 15.28
N LYS A 72 7.93 -12.80 16.42
CA LYS A 72 9.28 -13.19 16.88
C LYS A 72 9.36 -14.65 17.33
N ARG A 73 8.23 -15.27 17.69
CA ARG A 73 8.18 -16.68 18.11
C ARG A 73 8.62 -17.61 16.99
N THR A 74 8.94 -18.85 17.35
CA THR A 74 9.28 -19.89 16.37
C THR A 74 8.09 -20.17 15.46
N LEU A 75 8.34 -20.65 14.24
CA LEU A 75 7.27 -20.85 13.24
C LEU A 75 6.14 -21.77 13.74
N MET A 76 6.47 -22.76 14.58
CA MET A 76 5.48 -23.71 15.12
C MET A 76 4.61 -23.11 16.23
N GLU A 77 5.09 -22.08 16.91
CA GLU A 77 4.39 -21.40 18.02
C GLU A 77 3.67 -20.12 17.59
N ARG A 78 3.86 -19.69 16.32
CA ARG A 78 3.23 -18.48 15.80
C ARG A 78 1.73 -18.68 15.63
N ASP A 79 0.96 -17.83 16.29
CA ASP A 79 -0.45 -17.68 15.99
C ASP A 79 -0.63 -16.82 14.71
N LEU A 80 -0.69 -17.51 13.57
CA LEU A 80 -0.88 -16.87 12.26
C LEU A 80 -2.24 -16.18 12.14
N ILE A 81 -3.26 -16.66 12.86
CA ILE A 81 -4.61 -16.09 12.83
C ILE A 81 -4.59 -14.74 13.54
N LEU A 82 -4.02 -14.70 14.75
CA LEU A 82 -3.84 -13.46 15.50
C LEU A 82 -2.99 -12.45 14.73
N ILE A 83 -1.86 -12.90 14.14
CA ILE A 83 -1.02 -12.02 13.33
C ILE A 83 -1.82 -11.44 12.15
N HIS A 84 -2.62 -12.25 11.45
CA HIS A 84 -3.44 -11.78 10.35
C HIS A 84 -4.50 -10.76 10.81
N GLN A 85 -5.18 -11.02 11.93
CA GLN A 85 -6.16 -10.12 12.51
C GLN A 85 -5.54 -8.80 12.93
N HIS A 86 -4.45 -8.82 13.70
CA HIS A 86 -3.77 -7.58 14.08
C HIS A 86 -3.21 -6.83 12.87
N MET A 87 -2.71 -7.53 11.84
CA MET A 87 -2.39 -6.89 10.57
C MET A 87 -3.64 -6.21 9.99
N GLN A 88 -4.83 -6.82 9.99
CA GLN A 88 -6.05 -6.15 9.51
C GLN A 88 -6.38 -4.89 10.30
N HIS A 89 -6.44 -4.96 11.62
CA HIS A 89 -6.83 -3.84 12.48
C HIS A 89 -5.86 -2.66 12.41
N THR A 90 -4.57 -2.94 12.36
CA THR A 90 -3.51 -1.92 12.36
C THR A 90 -3.25 -1.30 10.97
N PHE A 91 -4.03 -1.67 9.95
CA PHE A 91 -3.88 -1.16 8.58
C PHE A 91 -3.92 0.37 8.52
N ALA A 92 -4.89 0.99 9.20
CA ALA A 92 -5.05 2.44 9.17
C ALA A 92 -3.90 3.18 9.85
N LEU A 93 -3.40 2.67 10.98
CA LEU A 93 -2.21 3.19 11.65
C LEU A 93 -0.97 3.11 10.75
N ARG A 94 -0.72 1.93 10.16
CA ARG A 94 0.37 1.75 9.18
C ARG A 94 0.28 2.75 8.04
N ARG A 95 -0.90 2.89 7.45
CA ARG A 95 -1.09 3.75 6.28
C ARG A 95 -0.87 5.22 6.62
N GLU A 96 -1.37 5.67 7.77
CA GLU A 96 -1.11 7.02 8.28
C GLU A 96 0.39 7.29 8.46
N GLU A 97 1.15 6.36 9.02
CA GLU A 97 2.60 6.49 9.17
C GLU A 97 3.31 6.60 7.81
N ILE A 98 3.01 5.69 6.87
CA ILE A 98 3.64 5.64 5.54
C ILE A 98 3.35 6.91 4.73
N VAL A 99 2.12 7.39 4.79
CA VAL A 99 1.68 8.56 4.02
C VAL A 99 2.18 9.86 4.64
N SER A 100 2.13 9.98 5.97
CA SER A 100 2.48 11.22 6.67
C SER A 100 3.98 11.41 6.82
N SER A 101 4.70 10.35 7.21
CA SER A 101 6.14 10.43 7.52
C SER A 101 7.06 9.94 6.40
N ALA A 102 6.52 9.19 5.42
CA ALA A 102 7.28 8.60 4.31
C ALA A 102 8.64 8.00 4.74
N PRO A 103 8.65 7.08 5.73
CA PRO A 103 9.88 6.64 6.36
C PRO A 103 10.73 5.79 5.40
N PRO A 104 12.06 5.76 5.58
CA PRO A 104 12.94 4.83 4.86
C PRO A 104 12.52 3.37 5.09
N ILE A 105 12.73 2.52 4.08
CA ILE A 105 12.35 1.09 4.14
C ILE A 105 13.02 0.36 5.32
N ALA A 106 14.25 0.72 5.69
CA ALA A 106 14.93 0.14 6.85
C ALA A 106 14.13 0.35 8.16
N LYS A 107 13.75 1.61 8.44
CA LYS A 107 12.91 1.94 9.61
C LYS A 107 11.53 1.27 9.55
N MET A 108 10.98 1.13 8.35
CA MET A 108 9.70 0.45 8.15
C MET A 108 9.80 -1.04 8.47
N LYS A 109 10.90 -1.71 8.07
CA LYS A 109 11.16 -3.12 8.40
C LYS A 109 11.31 -3.34 9.90
N GLU A 110 11.99 -2.44 10.60
CA GLU A 110 12.14 -2.50 12.05
C GLU A 110 10.80 -2.35 12.78
N ARG A 111 9.98 -1.38 12.35
CA ARG A 111 8.70 -1.06 13.01
C ARG A 111 7.59 -2.06 12.66
N TRP A 112 7.58 -2.57 11.42
CA TRP A 112 6.56 -3.46 10.87
C TRP A 112 7.18 -4.69 10.21
N PRO A 113 7.90 -5.56 10.95
CA PRO A 113 8.57 -6.72 10.36
C PRO A 113 7.60 -7.67 9.66
N VAL A 114 6.40 -7.84 10.22
CA VAL A 114 5.32 -8.68 9.68
C VAL A 114 4.86 -8.24 8.29
N PHE A 115 4.88 -6.92 8.03
CA PHE A 115 4.47 -6.35 6.74
C PHE A 115 5.35 -6.82 5.57
N PHE A 116 6.61 -7.19 5.86
CA PHE A 116 7.55 -7.66 4.85
C PHE A 116 7.52 -9.18 4.64
N HIS A 117 6.56 -9.88 5.26
CA HIS A 117 6.26 -11.26 4.93
C HIS A 117 5.39 -11.33 3.67
N GLU A 118 5.71 -12.24 2.74
CA GLU A 118 5.09 -12.30 1.41
C GLU A 118 3.55 -12.36 1.45
N ALA A 119 2.98 -13.26 2.25
CA ALA A 119 1.53 -13.40 2.38
C ALA A 119 0.86 -12.10 2.87
N GLN A 120 1.50 -11.41 3.80
CA GLN A 120 0.99 -10.16 4.36
C GLN A 120 1.11 -9.00 3.38
N LEU A 121 2.17 -8.99 2.56
CA LEU A 121 2.35 -8.02 1.48
C LEU A 121 1.23 -8.14 0.44
N TYR A 122 0.81 -9.36 0.08
CA TYR A 122 -0.34 -9.56 -0.80
C TYR A 122 -1.64 -9.06 -0.19
N CYS A 123 -1.90 -9.37 1.09
CA CYS A 123 -3.07 -8.87 1.79
C CYS A 123 -3.10 -7.33 1.85
N GLU A 124 -1.95 -6.71 2.09
CA GLU A 124 -1.80 -5.27 2.13
C GLU A 124 -2.01 -4.61 0.77
N PHE A 125 -1.44 -5.18 -0.28
CA PHE A 125 -1.68 -4.73 -1.64
C PHE A 125 -3.17 -4.79 -1.98
N HIS A 126 -3.83 -5.90 -1.61
CA HIS A 126 -5.27 -6.05 -1.79
C HIS A 126 -6.06 -4.99 -1.01
N ARG A 127 -5.70 -4.70 0.25
CA ARG A 127 -6.36 -3.62 1.02
C ARG A 127 -6.19 -2.26 0.37
N ILE A 128 -5.03 -1.96 -0.21
CA ILE A 128 -4.78 -0.65 -0.84
C ILE A 128 -5.53 -0.51 -2.17
N THR A 129 -5.60 -1.58 -2.97
CA THR A 129 -6.00 -1.51 -4.40
C THR A 129 -7.25 -2.30 -4.76
N ASN A 130 -7.75 -3.14 -3.85
CA ASN A 130 -8.77 -4.17 -4.08
C ASN A 130 -8.41 -5.20 -5.18
N GLN A 131 -7.14 -5.33 -5.53
CA GLN A 131 -6.68 -6.27 -6.55
C GLN A 131 -6.05 -7.50 -5.92
N ASN A 132 -6.31 -8.68 -6.49
CA ASN A 132 -5.60 -9.90 -6.16
C ASN A 132 -4.31 -9.96 -6.99
N LEU A 133 -3.21 -9.48 -6.40
CA LEU A 133 -1.91 -9.39 -7.08
C LEU A 133 -1.39 -10.75 -7.55
N PRO A 134 -1.33 -11.81 -6.71
CA PRO A 134 -0.89 -13.13 -7.17
C PRO A 134 -1.71 -13.63 -8.36
N PHE A 135 -3.03 -13.59 -8.27
CA PHE A 135 -3.91 -14.08 -9.34
C PHE A 135 -3.68 -13.32 -10.65
N SER A 136 -3.72 -11.98 -10.60
CA SER A 136 -3.54 -11.15 -11.79
C SER A 136 -2.15 -11.31 -12.41
N PHE A 137 -1.11 -11.42 -11.58
CA PHE A 137 0.26 -11.64 -12.03
C PHE A 137 0.42 -12.99 -12.71
N PHE A 138 -0.01 -14.09 -12.08
CA PHE A 138 0.13 -15.42 -12.65
C PHE A 138 -0.75 -15.62 -13.89
N ALA A 139 -1.96 -15.05 -13.92
CA ALA A 139 -2.81 -15.06 -15.11
C ALA A 139 -2.13 -14.34 -16.29
N ALA A 140 -1.55 -13.16 -16.05
CA ALA A 140 -0.78 -12.44 -17.07
C ALA A 140 0.44 -13.25 -17.52
N LEU A 141 1.19 -13.83 -16.57
CA LEU A 141 2.36 -14.65 -16.88
C LEU A 141 1.98 -15.84 -17.75
N HIS A 142 0.91 -16.58 -17.42
CA HIS A 142 0.40 -17.67 -18.25
C HIS A 142 0.00 -17.22 -19.66
N LYS A 143 -0.69 -16.08 -19.77
CA LYS A 143 -1.10 -15.50 -21.06
C LYS A 143 0.09 -15.15 -21.94
N TYR A 144 1.14 -14.54 -21.38
CA TYR A 144 2.27 -14.01 -22.16
C TYR A 144 3.47 -14.96 -22.28
N LYS A 145 3.57 -15.99 -21.43
CA LYS A 145 4.68 -16.97 -21.43
C LYS A 145 4.94 -17.60 -22.81
N PRO A 146 3.93 -18.05 -23.60
CA PRO A 146 4.20 -18.63 -24.92
C PRO A 146 4.89 -17.66 -25.88
N GLN A 147 4.48 -16.39 -25.88
CA GLN A 147 5.06 -15.35 -26.74
C GLN A 147 6.48 -15.00 -26.31
N LEU A 148 6.73 -14.87 -25.00
CA LEU A 148 8.06 -14.64 -24.43
C LEU A 148 9.03 -15.78 -24.78
N LEU A 149 8.58 -17.03 -24.67
CA LEU A 149 9.38 -18.20 -25.03
C LEU A 149 9.69 -18.24 -26.54
N LYS A 150 8.73 -17.88 -27.40
CA LYS A 150 8.95 -17.77 -28.86
C LYS A 150 10.01 -16.70 -29.17
N LEU A 151 9.95 -15.53 -28.53
CA LEU A 151 10.95 -14.48 -28.69
C LEU A 151 12.34 -14.93 -28.22
N TYR A 152 12.41 -15.59 -27.06
CA TYR A 152 13.67 -16.12 -26.52
C TYR A 152 14.31 -17.16 -27.45
N LYS A 153 13.52 -18.13 -27.95
CA LYS A 153 14.01 -19.15 -28.91
C LYS A 153 14.48 -18.50 -30.21
N LYS A 154 13.72 -17.55 -30.77
CA LYS A 154 14.11 -16.82 -31.99
C LYS A 154 15.43 -16.04 -31.82
N ARG A 155 15.72 -15.57 -30.61
CA ARG A 155 16.98 -14.87 -30.27
C ARG A 155 18.16 -15.83 -30.18
N LYS A 156 17.97 -17.06 -29.68
CA LYS A 156 19.00 -18.12 -29.70
C LYS A 156 19.32 -18.62 -31.11
N THR A 157 18.37 -18.60 -32.04
CA THR A 157 18.58 -19.05 -33.43
C THR A 157 19.22 -17.98 -34.34
N GLY A 158 19.89 -16.95 -33.80
CA GLY A 158 20.71 -15.99 -34.57
C GLY A 158 19.96 -15.03 -35.52
N ASN A 159 18.65 -15.18 -35.71
CA ASN A 159 17.92 -14.47 -36.78
C ASN A 159 17.52 -13.02 -36.47
N LEU A 160 17.89 -12.45 -35.30
CA LEU A 160 17.61 -11.04 -35.00
C LEU A 160 18.77 -10.08 -35.37
N VAL A 161 19.98 -10.59 -35.58
CA VAL A 161 21.16 -9.76 -35.90
C VAL A 161 21.18 -9.32 -37.38
N ARG A 162 20.39 -9.95 -38.24
CA ARG A 162 20.37 -9.66 -39.69
C ARG A 162 19.40 -8.55 -40.13
N ARG A 163 18.62 -7.95 -39.22
CA ARG A 163 17.58 -6.96 -39.59
C ARG A 163 17.82 -5.53 -39.06
N TRP A 164 19.06 -5.21 -38.69
CA TRP A 164 19.50 -3.88 -38.27
C TRP A 164 20.80 -3.45 -38.97
N LYS A 165 21.05 -3.93 -40.20
CA LYS A 165 22.21 -3.51 -41.00
C LYS A 165 21.87 -2.84 -42.34
N ASN A 166 20.58 -2.70 -42.66
CA ASN A 166 20.15 -2.03 -43.89
C ASN A 166 19.08 -1.00 -43.55
N TYR A 167 19.48 0.10 -42.91
CA TYR A 167 18.97 1.47 -43.07
C TYR A 167 19.98 2.41 -42.42
#